data_AF-A0A0M8PMX2-F1
#
_entry.id   AF-A0A0M8PMX2-F1
#
_cell.length_a   1.000
_cell.length_b   1.000
_cell.length_c   1.000
_cell.angle_alpha   90.00
_cell.angle_beta   90.00
_cell.angle_gamma   90.00
#
_symmetry.space_group_name_H-M   'P 1'
#
loop_
_entity.id
_entity.type
_entity.pdbx_description
1 polymer ?
#
loop_
_entity_poly.entity_id
_entity_poly.type
_entity_poly.pdbx_seq_one_letter_code
_entity_poly.pdbx_strand_id
1 'polypeptide(L)'
;MIEPDDDAVLASVITAIEDEITPACDEYAASVCRTAAQMLRHVRARLRYEAPALLAGNAELRGYLSEVDKDTLPGGVRERVESAVAAQPVPVHPDVVALRRDARVLREALVAVIDSVPEQHPARVAGRRHLSAQLQREMSWQQDAYTGPRR
;
A
#
# COMPACT_ATOMS: atom_id res chain seq x y z
N MET A 1 19.71 22.10 -16.50
CA MET A 1 19.78 20.70 -16.96
C MET A 1 18.68 19.97 -16.22
N ILE A 2 17.63 19.56 -16.92
CA ILE A 2 16.52 18.80 -16.32
C ILE A 2 17.00 17.36 -16.31
N GLU A 3 17.36 16.84 -15.14
CA GLU A 3 17.64 15.42 -14.97
C GLU A 3 16.32 14.66 -15.12
N PRO A 4 16.26 13.56 -15.89
CA PRO A 4 15.04 12.77 -16.02
C PRO A 4 14.68 12.20 -14.65
N ASP A 5 13.43 12.37 -14.25
CA ASP A 5 12.91 11.74 -13.04
C ASP A 5 12.68 10.23 -13.24
N ASP A 6 12.45 9.51 -12.14
CA ASP A 6 12.23 8.07 -12.16
C ASP A 6 11.07 7.66 -13.09
N ASP A 7 10.04 8.52 -13.22
CA ASP A 7 8.88 8.29 -14.09
C ASP A 7 9.29 8.32 -15.58
N ALA A 8 10.09 9.30 -15.97
CA ALA A 8 10.63 9.45 -17.31
C ALA A 8 11.57 8.30 -17.69
N VAL A 9 12.45 7.89 -16.76
CA VAL A 9 13.37 6.76 -16.98
C VAL A 9 12.58 5.46 -17.16
N LEU A 10 11.63 5.17 -16.27
CA LEU A 10 10.82 3.95 -16.36
C LEU A 10 9.94 3.94 -17.61
N ALA A 11 9.35 5.08 -17.98
CA ALA A 11 8.58 5.21 -19.22
C ALA A 11 9.45 4.86 -20.44
N SER A 12 10.66 5.40 -20.53
CA SER A 12 11.58 5.14 -21.63
C SER A 12 12.00 3.67 -21.71
N VAL A 13 12.29 3.02 -20.58
CA VAL A 13 12.66 1.59 -20.55
C VAL A 13 11.49 0.71 -20.99
N ILE A 14 10.26 1.00 -20.52
CA ILE A 14 9.06 0.27 -20.93
C ILE A 14 8.87 0.38 -22.45
N THR A 15 8.95 1.60 -22.99
CA THR A 15 8.86 1.85 -24.43
C THR A 15 9.92 1.08 -25.22
N ALA A 16 11.19 1.11 -24.79
CA ALA A 16 12.24 0.37 -25.47
C ALA A 16 11.98 -1.15 -25.47
N ILE A 17 11.50 -1.71 -24.35
CA ILE A 17 11.16 -3.13 -24.27
C ILE A 17 10.03 -3.48 -25.23
N GLU A 18 8.98 -2.66 -25.30
CA GLU A 18 7.76 -3.00 -26.04
C GLU A 18 7.84 -2.68 -27.53
N ASP A 19 8.41 -1.53 -27.88
CA ASP A 19 8.38 -1.00 -29.24
C ASP A 19 9.65 -1.35 -30.03
N GLU A 20 10.77 -1.62 -29.35
CA GLU A 20 12.05 -1.90 -30.02
C GLU A 20 12.50 -3.36 -29.84
N ILE A 21 12.45 -3.91 -28.62
CA ILE A 21 13.00 -5.25 -28.31
C ILE A 21 11.98 -6.35 -28.62
N THR A 22 10.78 -6.28 -28.02
CA THR A 22 9.74 -7.30 -28.14
C THR A 22 9.41 -7.69 -29.59
N PRO A 23 9.32 -6.75 -30.56
CA PRO A 23 8.99 -7.10 -31.94
C PRO A 23 10.06 -7.93 -32.66
N ALA A 24 11.31 -7.88 -32.20
CA ALA A 24 12.43 -8.63 -32.78
C ALA A 24 12.65 -10.00 -32.11
N CYS A 25 11.94 -10.30 -31.03
CA CYS A 25 12.10 -11.53 -30.25
C CYS A 25 11.29 -12.70 -30.80
N ASP A 26 11.75 -13.92 -30.50
CA ASP A 26 10.90 -15.10 -30.60
C ASP A 26 9.73 -15.04 -29.60
N GLU A 27 8.77 -15.95 -29.72
CA GLU A 27 7.53 -15.89 -28.94
C GLU A 27 7.76 -16.02 -27.42
N TYR A 28 8.73 -16.82 -27.00
CA TYR A 28 9.06 -16.98 -25.59
C TYR A 28 9.71 -15.70 -25.04
N ALA A 29 10.73 -15.19 -25.73
CA ALA A 29 11.41 -13.96 -25.36
C ALA A 29 10.46 -12.76 -25.37
N ALA A 30 9.54 -12.69 -26.34
CA ALA A 30 8.50 -11.65 -26.40
C ALA A 30 7.49 -11.75 -25.24
N SER A 31 7.19 -12.97 -24.76
CA SER A 31 6.36 -13.16 -23.56
C SER A 31 7.07 -12.64 -22.30
N VAL A 32 8.35 -13.00 -22.12
CA VAL A 32 9.17 -12.53 -21.00
C VAL A 32 9.31 -11.00 -21.01
N CYS A 33 9.54 -10.39 -22.19
CA CYS A 33 9.63 -8.93 -22.34
C CYS A 33 8.33 -8.24 -21.90
N ARG A 34 7.17 -8.76 -22.32
CA ARG A 34 5.86 -8.24 -21.89
C ARG A 34 5.65 -8.37 -20.38
N THR A 35 6.06 -9.49 -19.77
CA THR A 35 6.02 -9.62 -18.30
C THR A 35 6.92 -8.61 -17.61
N ALA A 36 8.15 -8.40 -18.10
CA ALA A 36 9.07 -7.42 -17.54
C ALA A 36 8.53 -5.98 -17.66
N ALA A 37 8.00 -5.60 -18.83
CA ALA A 37 7.34 -4.32 -19.03
C ALA A 37 6.15 -4.12 -18.07
N GLN A 38 5.35 -5.16 -17.84
CA GLN A 38 4.24 -5.11 -16.88
C GLN A 38 4.73 -4.94 -15.43
N MET A 39 5.81 -5.63 -15.04
CA MET A 39 6.43 -5.43 -13.71
C MET A 39 6.95 -4.01 -13.54
N LEU A 40 7.58 -3.42 -14.57
CA LEU A 40 8.06 -2.05 -14.54
C LEU A 40 6.91 -1.03 -14.45
N ARG A 41 5.78 -1.26 -15.14
CA ARG A 41 4.56 -0.45 -14.95
C ARG A 41 4.06 -0.49 -13.52
N HIS A 42 4.09 -1.67 -12.90
CA HIS A 42 3.71 -1.82 -11.49
C HIS A 42 4.65 -1.04 -10.56
N VAL A 43 5.97 -1.10 -10.79
CA VAL A 43 6.96 -0.30 -10.03
C VAL A 43 6.70 1.19 -10.22
N ARG A 44 6.50 1.65 -11.46
CA ARG A 44 6.20 3.05 -11.78
C ARG A 44 4.95 3.55 -11.07
N ALA A 45 3.87 2.77 -11.09
CA ALA A 45 2.65 3.09 -10.36
C ALA A 45 2.90 3.18 -8.84
N ARG A 46 3.68 2.26 -8.27
CA ARG A 46 4.02 2.30 -6.84
C ARG A 46 4.83 3.54 -6.47
N LEU A 47 5.85 3.89 -7.24
CA LEU A 47 6.64 5.12 -6.97
C LEU A 47 5.76 6.37 -6.95
N ARG A 48 4.77 6.44 -7.86
CA ARG A 48 3.87 7.58 -7.96
C ARG A 48 2.81 7.64 -6.86
N TYR A 49 2.24 6.49 -6.47
CA TYR A 49 1.01 6.46 -5.67
C TYR A 49 1.21 5.92 -4.25
N GLU A 50 2.28 5.16 -3.97
CA GLU A 50 2.45 4.47 -2.68
C GLU A 50 2.66 5.43 -1.51
N ALA A 51 3.52 6.45 -1.65
CA ALA A 51 3.77 7.38 -0.54
C ALA A 51 2.52 8.20 -0.19
N PRO A 52 1.82 8.85 -1.15
CA PRO A 52 0.57 9.57 -0.85
C PRO A 52 -0.52 8.66 -0.26
N ALA A 53 -0.64 7.44 -0.78
CA ALA A 53 -1.58 6.43 -0.29
C ALA A 53 -1.33 6.04 1.16
N LEU A 54 -0.07 5.69 1.49
CA LEU A 54 0.31 5.30 2.83
C LEU A 54 0.16 6.47 3.81
N LEU A 55 0.52 7.68 3.39
CA LEU A 55 0.39 8.87 4.23
C LEU A 55 -1.08 9.14 4.59
N ALA A 56 -1.97 9.14 3.61
CA ALA A 56 -3.40 9.32 3.84
C ALA A 56 -4.00 8.17 4.67
N GLY A 57 -3.66 6.92 4.34
CA GLY A 57 -4.15 5.73 5.05
C GLY A 57 -3.69 5.66 6.50
N ASN A 58 -2.43 5.99 6.78
CA ASN A 58 -1.90 6.01 8.14
C ASN A 58 -2.52 7.15 8.97
N ALA A 59 -2.79 8.31 8.36
CA ALA A 59 -3.49 9.40 9.04
C ALA A 59 -4.93 9.00 9.40
N GLU A 60 -5.66 8.40 8.46
CA GLU A 60 -7.03 7.90 8.69
C GLU A 60 -7.06 6.83 9.78
N LEU A 61 -6.19 5.82 9.70
CA LEU A 61 -6.13 4.72 10.66
C LEU A 61 -5.73 5.21 12.05
N ARG A 62 -4.79 6.16 12.14
CA ARG A 62 -4.41 6.77 13.41
C ARG A 62 -5.56 7.58 14.02
N GLY A 63 -6.28 8.35 13.21
CA GLY A 63 -7.50 9.06 13.64
C GLY A 63 -8.52 8.08 14.21
N TYR A 64 -8.81 7.01 13.48
CA TYR A 64 -9.69 5.95 13.96
C TYR A 64 -9.22 5.35 15.30
N LEU A 65 -7.95 4.95 15.41
CA LEU A 65 -7.39 4.37 16.65
C LEU A 65 -7.42 5.35 17.83
N SER A 66 -7.35 6.66 17.57
CA SER A 66 -7.46 7.69 18.60
C SER A 66 -8.88 7.88 19.13
N GLU A 67 -9.89 7.53 18.34
CA GLU A 67 -11.32 7.62 18.68
C GLU A 67 -11.86 6.36 19.36
N VAL A 68 -11.12 5.24 19.32
CA VAL A 68 -11.52 4.01 20.01
C VAL A 68 -11.59 4.26 21.50
N ASP A 69 -12.71 3.88 22.12
CA ASP A 69 -12.88 3.92 23.57
C ASP A 69 -11.93 2.93 24.26
N LYS A 70 -10.82 3.47 24.77
CA LYS A 70 -9.75 2.72 25.42
C LYS A 70 -10.17 2.09 26.74
N ASP A 71 -11.26 2.54 27.35
CA ASP A 71 -11.76 1.98 28.62
C ASP A 71 -12.48 0.66 28.44
N THR A 72 -12.89 0.37 27.21
CA THR A 72 -13.45 -0.92 26.82
C THR A 72 -12.41 -1.96 26.42
N LEU A 73 -11.14 -1.57 26.33
CA LEU A 73 -10.05 -2.44 25.87
C LEU A 73 -9.30 -3.10 27.04
N PRO A 74 -8.83 -4.35 26.88
CA PRO A 74 -7.92 -4.96 27.84
C PRO A 74 -6.61 -4.17 27.99
N GLY A 75 -6.01 -4.18 29.19
CA GLY A 75 -4.84 -3.35 29.52
C GLY A 75 -3.68 -3.45 28.52
N GLY A 76 -3.33 -4.66 28.07
CA GLY A 76 -2.26 -4.84 27.08
C GLY A 76 -2.59 -4.37 25.65
N VAL A 77 -3.87 -4.19 25.33
CA VAL A 77 -4.32 -3.68 24.03
C VAL A 77 -4.37 -2.15 24.05
N ARG A 78 -4.84 -1.58 25.17
CA ARG A 78 -4.81 -0.13 25.39
C ARG A 78 -3.41 0.44 25.15
N GLU A 79 -2.40 -0.11 25.83
CA GLU A 79 -1.01 0.37 25.72
C GLU A 79 -0.47 0.29 24.29
N ARG A 80 -0.82 -0.77 23.54
CA ARG A 80 -0.44 -0.89 22.12
C ARG A 80 -1.09 0.18 21.25
N VAL A 81 -2.38 0.44 21.44
CA VAL A 81 -3.10 1.48 20.70
C VAL A 81 -2.50 2.84 21.01
N GLU A 82 -2.24 3.14 22.28
CA GLU A 82 -1.63 4.40 22.70
C GLU A 82 -0.22 4.59 22.12
N SER A 83 0.62 3.57 22.19
CA SER A 83 1.95 3.60 21.60
C SER A 83 1.91 3.77 20.07
N ALA A 84 0.95 3.15 19.39
CA ALA A 84 0.82 3.26 17.93
C ALA A 84 0.35 4.66 17.51
N VAL A 85 -0.59 5.25 18.26
CA VAL A 85 -1.08 6.61 17.99
C VAL A 85 -0.03 7.67 18.31
N ALA A 86 0.67 7.52 19.45
CA ALA A 86 1.66 8.48 19.93
C ALA A 86 2.96 8.50 19.11
N ALA A 87 3.21 7.48 18.29
CA ALA A 87 4.31 7.49 17.34
C ALA A 87 4.04 8.53 16.22
N GLN A 88 4.49 9.80 16.36
CA GLN A 88 4.54 10.79 15.27
C GLN A 88 5.68 11.84 15.37
N PRO A 89 6.13 12.45 14.23
CA PRO A 89 5.58 12.31 12.87
C PRO A 89 6.57 11.81 11.80
N VAL A 90 5.96 11.14 10.82
CA VAL A 90 6.32 11.10 9.39
C VAL A 90 6.99 12.43 8.98
N PRO A 91 8.26 12.44 8.53
CA PRO A 91 8.95 13.66 8.10
C PRO A 91 8.14 14.46 7.07
N VAL A 92 8.40 15.78 6.92
CA VAL A 92 7.80 16.62 5.86
C VAL A 92 7.97 15.98 4.46
N HIS A 93 9.03 15.20 4.29
CA HIS A 93 9.26 14.29 3.16
C HIS A 93 9.54 12.89 3.69
N PRO A 94 8.52 12.07 3.94
CA PRO A 94 8.74 10.78 4.56
C PRO A 94 9.22 9.76 3.55
N ASP A 95 10.24 9.01 3.94
CA ASP A 95 10.62 7.81 3.21
C ASP A 95 9.46 6.80 3.21
N VAL A 96 9.21 6.18 2.06
CA VAL A 96 8.24 5.09 1.89
C VAL A 96 8.49 3.97 2.89
N VAL A 97 9.75 3.68 3.24
CA VAL A 97 10.06 2.67 4.26
C VAL A 97 9.49 3.06 5.63
N ALA A 98 9.61 4.33 6.02
CA ALA A 98 9.04 4.83 7.26
C ALA A 98 7.51 4.78 7.24
N LEU A 99 6.88 5.17 6.13
CA LEU A 99 5.43 5.08 5.93
C LEU A 99 4.92 3.62 6.02
N ARG A 100 5.63 2.65 5.43
CA ARG A 100 5.30 1.22 5.52
C ARG A 100 5.41 0.70 6.95
N ARG A 101 6.46 1.12 7.68
CA ARG A 101 6.64 0.75 9.08
C ARG A 101 5.51 1.29 9.95
N ASP A 102 5.15 2.56 9.75
CA ASP A 102 4.04 3.20 10.44
C ASP A 102 2.71 2.47 10.16
N ALA A 103 2.45 2.17 8.87
CA ALA A 103 1.29 1.39 8.46
C ALA A 103 1.22 0.04 9.18
N ARG A 104 2.36 -0.67 9.30
CA ARG A 104 2.43 -1.95 10.01
C ARG A 104 2.05 -1.81 11.48
N VAL A 105 2.65 -0.85 12.19
CA VAL A 105 2.40 -0.62 13.63
C VAL A 105 0.92 -0.31 13.87
N LEU A 106 0.33 0.58 13.06
CA LEU A 106 -1.07 0.94 13.17
C LEU A 106 -2.00 -0.25 12.87
N ARG A 107 -1.68 -1.07 11.84
CA ARG A 107 -2.46 -2.28 11.52
C ARG A 107 -2.36 -3.33 12.62
N GLU A 108 -1.19 -3.53 13.23
CA GLU A 108 -1.02 -4.45 14.36
C GLU A 108 -1.86 -4.02 15.58
N ALA A 109 -1.92 -2.71 15.86
CA ALA A 109 -2.81 -2.18 16.90
C ALA A 109 -4.30 -2.41 16.57
N LEU A 110 -4.71 -2.19 15.32
CA LEU A 110 -6.08 -2.46 14.88
C LEU A 110 -6.47 -3.94 15.03
N VAL A 111 -5.59 -4.86 14.63
CA VAL A 111 -5.81 -6.31 14.78
C VAL A 111 -5.93 -6.67 16.25
N ALA A 112 -5.07 -6.13 17.12
CA ALA A 112 -5.17 -6.35 18.55
C ALA A 112 -6.52 -5.88 19.12
N VAL A 113 -7.04 -4.74 18.67
CA VAL A 113 -8.39 -4.27 19.04
C VAL A 113 -9.45 -5.28 18.60
N ILE A 114 -9.45 -5.66 17.30
CA ILE A 114 -10.43 -6.59 16.73
C ILE A 114 -10.43 -7.93 17.47
N ASP A 115 -9.26 -8.50 17.75
CA ASP A 115 -9.15 -9.82 18.38
C ASP A 115 -9.52 -9.81 19.87
N SER A 116 -9.43 -8.64 20.51
CA SER A 116 -9.64 -8.50 21.96
C SER A 116 -11.08 -8.25 22.39
N VAL A 117 -11.97 -7.93 21.44
CA VAL A 117 -13.37 -7.56 21.75
C VAL A 117 -14.37 -8.47 21.01
N PRO A 118 -15.59 -8.66 21.56
CA PRO A 118 -16.65 -9.44 20.92
C PRO A 118 -17.03 -8.93 19.53
N GLU A 119 -17.64 -9.78 18.70
CA GLU A 119 -18.02 -9.45 17.32
C GLU A 119 -18.95 -8.23 17.22
N GLN A 120 -19.85 -8.05 18.18
CA GLN A 120 -20.81 -6.96 18.21
C GLN A 120 -20.23 -5.67 18.82
N HIS A 121 -18.97 -5.69 19.29
CA HIS A 121 -18.36 -4.53 19.92
C HIS A 121 -18.20 -3.39 18.90
N PRO A 122 -18.59 -2.14 19.23
CA PRO A 122 -18.52 -1.00 18.30
C PRO A 122 -17.13 -0.82 17.67
N ALA A 123 -16.06 -0.98 18.46
CA ALA A 123 -14.69 -0.89 17.96
C ALA A 123 -14.42 -1.94 16.86
N ARG A 124 -14.81 -3.20 17.05
CA ARG A 124 -14.58 -4.26 16.04
C ARG A 124 -15.40 -4.05 14.78
N VAL A 125 -16.66 -3.64 14.90
CA VAL A 125 -17.52 -3.29 13.74
C VAL A 125 -16.89 -2.17 12.93
N ALA A 126 -16.46 -1.09 13.59
CA ALA A 126 -15.83 0.04 12.94
C ALA A 126 -14.47 -0.32 12.33
N GLY A 127 -13.66 -1.14 13.00
CA GLY A 127 -12.36 -1.61 12.51
C GLY A 127 -12.48 -2.45 11.24
N ARG A 128 -13.48 -3.36 11.18
CA ARG A 128 -13.76 -4.13 9.95
C ARG A 128 -14.24 -3.24 8.81
N ARG A 129 -15.05 -2.21 9.09
CA ARG A 129 -15.49 -1.24 8.08
C ARG A 129 -14.30 -0.47 7.50
N HIS A 130 -13.36 -0.04 8.35
CA HIS A 130 -12.14 0.63 7.90
C HIS A 130 -11.29 -0.28 7.01
N LEU A 131 -11.05 -1.54 7.42
CA LEU A 131 -10.31 -2.51 6.61
C LEU A 131 -10.98 -2.76 5.25
N SER A 132 -12.31 -2.87 5.21
CA SER A 132 -13.04 -3.05 3.96
C SER A 132 -12.88 -1.86 3.02
N ALA A 133 -13.02 -0.62 3.53
CA ALA A 133 -12.81 0.60 2.75
C ALA A 133 -11.36 0.72 2.26
N GLN A 134 -10.39 0.34 3.10
CA GLN A 134 -8.99 0.32 2.72
C GLN A 134 -8.70 -0.67 1.59
N LEU A 135 -9.22 -1.90 1.68
CA LEU A 135 -9.04 -2.91 0.63
C LEU A 135 -9.64 -2.45 -0.70
N GLN A 136 -10.81 -1.80 -0.69
CA GLN A 136 -11.40 -1.23 -1.91
C GLN A 136 -10.51 -0.15 -2.55
N ARG A 137 -9.87 0.70 -1.74
CA ARG A 137 -8.90 1.69 -2.24
C ARG A 137 -7.64 1.02 -2.79
N GLU A 138 -7.08 0.05 -2.07
CA GLU A 138 -5.87 -0.68 -2.49
C GLU A 138 -6.11 -1.52 -3.76
N MET A 139 -7.32 -2.07 -3.96
CA MET A 139 -7.70 -2.76 -5.20
C MET A 139 -7.63 -1.85 -6.43
N SER A 140 -7.94 -0.56 -6.29
CA SER A 140 -7.84 0.39 -7.42
C SER A 140 -6.40 0.63 -7.90
N TRP A 141 -5.40 0.22 -7.10
CA TRP A 141 -3.98 0.34 -7.43
C TRP A 141 -3.38 -0.98 -7.97
N GLN A 142 -4.13 -2.08 -7.88
CA GLN A 142 -3.74 -3.34 -8.50
C GLN A 142 -3.98 -3.21 -10.01
N GLN A 143 -2.90 -3.02 -10.76
CA GLN A 143 -2.91 -3.25 -12.20
C GLN A 143 -3.23 -4.73 -12.44
N ASP A 144 -4.17 -5.01 -13.33
CA ASP A 144 -4.44 -6.38 -13.73
C ASP A 144 -3.14 -7.06 -14.15
N ALA A 145 -2.93 -8.28 -13.66
CA ALA A 145 -1.84 -9.09 -14.15
C ALA A 145 -2.03 -9.27 -15.66
N TYR A 146 -0.97 -9.13 -16.44
CA TYR A 146 -1.04 -9.41 -17.88
C TYR A 146 -1.46 -10.87 -18.07
N THR A 147 -2.74 -11.09 -18.39
CA THR A 147 -3.26 -12.38 -18.81
C THR A 147 -3.09 -12.46 -20.32
N GLY A 148 -1.85 -12.67 -20.78
CA GLY A 148 -1.61 -13.03 -22.17
C GLY A 148 -2.45 -14.25 -22.59
N PRO A 149 -2.57 -14.54 -23.90
CA PRO A 149 -3.33 -15.69 -24.35
C PRO A 149 -2.86 -16.96 -23.63
N ARG A 150 -3.76 -17.56 -22.84
CA ARG A 150 -3.56 -18.89 -22.27
C ARG A 150 -3.65 -19.88 -23.44
N ARG A 151 -2.52 -20.48 -23.79
CA ARG A 151 -2.48 -21.60 -24.73
C ARG A 151 -3.25 -22.79 -24.16
#